data_AF-A0A4P6YVY8-F1
#
_entry.id   AF-A0A4P6YVY8-F1
#
_cell.length_a   1.000
_cell.length_b   1.000
_cell.length_c   1.000
_cell.angle_alpha   90.00
_cell.angle_beta   90.00
_cell.angle_gamma   90.00
#
_symmetry.space_group_name_H-M   'P 1'
#
loop_
_entity.id
_entity.type
_entity.pdbx_description
1 polymer ?
#
loop_
_entity_poly.entity_id
_entity_poly.type
_entity_poly.pdbx_seq_one_letter_code
_entity_poly.pdbx_strand_id
1 'polypeptide(L)'
;MDATKTITPSKSISNCRNGWILHWQGYDGTNLKNSDHHYQYVPKTHVLKYSGQGIQFDYMAGINATTFGMKYCYFSDTTITGNDGNASSAANKWLVLAEVIEY
;
A
#
# COMPACT_ATOMS: atom_id res chain seq x y z
N MET A 1 4.68 5.98 1.09
CA MET A 1 3.56 6.48 0.26
C MET A 1 2.85 7.61 0.98
N ASP A 2 3.52 8.73 1.22
CA ASP A 2 2.84 9.99 1.60
C ASP A 2 2.20 10.64 0.33
N ALA A 3 1.52 11.79 0.45
CA ALA A 3 0.81 12.37 -0.69
C ALA A 3 1.73 12.81 -1.84
N THR A 4 3.04 12.96 -1.61
CA THR A 4 4.01 13.30 -2.67
C THR A 4 4.46 12.10 -3.49
N LYS A 5 4.15 10.87 -3.03
CA LYS A 5 4.58 9.65 -3.70
C LYS A 5 3.51 9.14 -4.65
N THR A 6 3.92 8.93 -5.89
CA THR A 6 3.14 8.25 -6.93
C THR A 6 3.91 7.04 -7.42
N ILE A 7 3.24 5.91 -7.55
CA ILE A 7 3.75 4.69 -8.17
C ILE A 7 2.95 4.41 -9.43
N THR A 8 3.64 3.99 -10.47
CA THR A 8 3.05 3.54 -11.73
C THR A 8 3.40 2.06 -11.92
N PRO A 9 2.46 1.14 -11.65
CA PRO A 9 2.65 -0.27 -11.94
C PRO A 9 2.95 -0.50 -13.44
N SER A 10 3.69 -1.55 -13.75
CA SER A 10 4.05 -1.93 -15.11
C SER A 10 2.84 -2.42 -15.93
N LYS A 11 1.84 -2.98 -15.25
CA LYS A 11 0.55 -3.39 -15.82
C LYS A 11 -0.60 -2.63 -15.15
N SER A 12 -1.42 -1.97 -15.97
CA SER A 12 -2.65 -1.31 -15.50
C SER A 12 -3.59 -2.30 -14.81
N ILE A 13 -4.35 -1.84 -13.82
CA ILE A 13 -5.26 -2.71 -13.09
C ILE A 13 -6.37 -3.24 -14.01
N SER A 14 -6.75 -2.50 -15.06
CA SER A 14 -7.62 -2.95 -16.14
C SER A 14 -7.09 -4.16 -16.89
N ASN A 15 -5.77 -4.29 -17.03
CA ASN A 15 -5.09 -5.41 -17.70
C ASN A 15 -4.72 -6.55 -16.74
N CYS A 16 -4.89 -6.36 -15.44
CA CYS A 16 -4.86 -7.43 -14.44
C CYS A 16 -6.14 -8.27 -14.51
N ARG A 17 -6.02 -9.55 -14.14
CA ARG A 17 -7.19 -10.44 -14.11
C ARG A 17 -8.14 -10.01 -13.01
N ASN A 18 -7.60 -9.77 -11.81
CA ASN A 18 -8.39 -9.47 -10.62
C ASN A 18 -7.95 -8.19 -9.91
N GLY A 19 -6.68 -7.78 -10.02
CA GLY A 19 -6.21 -6.52 -9.46
C GLY A 19 -4.72 -6.54 -9.14
N TRP A 20 -4.34 -5.76 -8.13
CA TRP A 20 -2.96 -5.68 -7.63
C TRP A 20 -2.86 -6.21 -6.21
N ILE A 21 -1.69 -6.72 -5.83
CA ILE A 21 -1.31 -6.91 -4.43
C ILE A 21 -0.26 -5.85 -4.08
N LEU A 22 -0.50 -5.12 -3.01
CA LEU A 22 0.49 -4.24 -2.41
C LEU A 22 1.30 -5.06 -1.41
N HIS A 23 2.60 -5.13 -1.64
CA HIS A 23 3.53 -5.71 -0.68
C HIS A 23 4.18 -4.60 0.12
N TRP A 24 3.93 -4.62 1.41
CA TRP A 24 4.53 -3.74 2.38
C TRP A 24 5.59 -4.47 3.17
N GLN A 25 6.62 -3.75 3.56
CA GLN A 25 7.77 -4.31 4.26
C GLN A 25 8.24 -3.35 5.35
N GLY A 26 8.79 -3.91 6.44
CA GLY A 26 9.35 -3.13 7.54
C GLY A 26 10.44 -2.16 7.08
N TYR A 27 10.46 -0.97 7.67
CA TYR A 27 11.46 0.06 7.39
C TYR A 27 11.96 0.65 8.71
N ASP A 28 13.27 0.72 8.91
CA ASP A 28 13.88 1.29 10.13
C ASP A 28 14.11 2.81 10.05
N GLY A 29 13.67 3.45 8.97
CA GLY A 29 13.98 4.86 8.69
C GLY A 29 15.10 5.04 7.67
N THR A 30 15.91 4.01 7.44
CA THR A 30 17.05 4.01 6.51
C THR A 30 17.00 2.85 5.51
N ASN A 31 16.71 1.64 5.97
CA ASN A 31 16.75 0.41 5.18
C ASN A 31 15.42 -0.34 5.23
N LEU A 32 15.08 -0.99 4.10
CA LEU A 32 14.08 -2.04 4.07
C LEU A 32 14.57 -3.23 4.89
N LYS A 33 13.73 -3.73 5.79
CA LYS A 33 14.00 -4.92 6.59
C LYS A 33 13.50 -6.16 5.86
N ASN A 34 14.26 -7.24 5.85
CA ASN A 34 13.76 -8.54 5.39
C ASN A 34 12.84 -9.21 6.45
N SER A 35 11.84 -8.47 6.93
CA SER A 35 10.86 -8.85 7.95
C SER A 35 9.60 -7.98 7.83
N ASP A 36 8.56 -8.31 8.61
CA ASP A 36 7.29 -7.58 8.64
C ASP A 36 6.64 -7.46 7.24
N HIS A 37 6.61 -8.57 6.49
CA HIS A 37 5.99 -8.63 5.17
C HIS A 37 4.47 -8.67 5.29
N HIS A 38 3.81 -7.73 4.62
CA HIS A 38 2.36 -7.60 4.59
C HIS A 38 1.87 -7.52 3.14
N TYR A 39 0.87 -8.33 2.80
CA TYR A 39 0.32 -8.38 1.45
C TYR A 39 -1.16 -7.99 1.51
N GLN A 40 -1.55 -6.98 0.75
CA GLN A 40 -2.92 -6.46 0.77
C GLN A 40 -3.47 -6.34 -0.64
N TYR A 41 -4.67 -6.89 -0.83
CA TYR A 41 -5.32 -6.95 -2.12
C TYR A 41 -6.01 -5.62 -2.48
N VAL A 42 -5.81 -5.18 -3.71
CA VAL A 42 -6.53 -4.08 -4.36
C VAL A 42 -7.43 -4.66 -5.45
N PRO A 43 -8.76 -4.71 -5.25
CA PRO A 43 -9.68 -5.24 -6.25
C PRO A 43 -9.80 -4.32 -7.47
N LYS A 44 -9.57 -4.87 -8.68
CA LYS A 44 -9.85 -4.18 -9.96
C LYS A 44 -11.25 -3.61 -9.99
N THR A 45 -12.24 -4.38 -9.53
CA THR A 45 -13.64 -3.96 -9.50
C THR A 45 -13.86 -2.71 -8.66
N HIS A 46 -13.15 -2.57 -7.53
CA HIS A 46 -13.21 -1.37 -6.71
C HIS A 46 -12.63 -0.18 -7.47
N VAL A 47 -11.42 -0.31 -8.02
CA VAL A 47 -10.73 0.80 -8.70
C VAL A 47 -11.52 1.29 -9.91
N LEU A 48 -12.10 0.38 -10.69
CA LEU A 48 -12.89 0.77 -11.87
C LEU A 48 -14.26 1.36 -11.52
N LYS A 49 -14.92 0.87 -10.45
CA LYS A 49 -16.26 1.34 -10.05
C LYS A 49 -16.22 2.62 -9.21
N TYR A 50 -15.20 2.77 -8.38
CA TYR A 50 -15.04 3.85 -7.40
C TYR A 50 -13.74 4.62 -7.66
N SER A 51 -13.44 4.90 -8.93
CA SER A 51 -12.21 5.59 -9.34
C SER A 51 -11.98 6.87 -8.54
N GLY A 52 -10.75 7.05 -8.04
CA GLY A 52 -10.36 8.19 -7.21
C GLY A 52 -10.75 8.09 -5.74
N GLN A 53 -11.52 7.07 -5.33
CA GLN A 53 -11.75 6.80 -3.91
C GLN A 53 -10.55 6.04 -3.33
N GLY A 54 -10.18 6.39 -2.10
CA GLY A 54 -9.05 5.75 -1.43
C GLY A 54 -9.47 4.46 -0.71
N ILE A 55 -8.52 3.55 -0.58
CA ILE A 55 -8.67 2.33 0.21
C ILE A 55 -7.81 2.47 1.46
N GLN A 56 -8.43 2.20 2.61
CA GLN A 56 -7.73 2.09 3.88
C GLN A 56 -7.26 0.65 4.09
N PHE A 57 -6.04 0.53 4.58
CA PHE A 57 -5.38 -0.72 4.88
C PHE A 57 -4.82 -0.68 6.29
N ASP A 58 -5.37 -1.47 7.18
CA ASP A 58 -4.84 -1.67 8.52
C ASP A 58 -3.77 -2.76 8.53
N TYR A 59 -2.83 -2.66 9.48
CA TYR A 59 -1.88 -3.72 9.73
C TYR A 59 -1.46 -3.76 11.19
N MET A 60 -1.10 -4.97 11.62
CA MET A 60 -0.43 -5.24 12.89
C MET A 60 0.98 -5.71 12.62
N ALA A 61 1.98 -4.96 13.09
CA ALA A 61 3.38 -5.39 13.05
C ALA A 61 3.83 -5.93 14.41
N GLY A 62 4.76 -6.88 14.37
CA GLY A 62 5.21 -7.67 15.51
C GLY A 62 4.24 -8.81 15.85
N ILE A 63 4.79 -9.99 16.16
CA ILE A 63 4.03 -11.22 16.47
C ILE A 63 3.03 -11.02 17.63
N ASN A 64 3.31 -10.07 18.52
CA ASN A 64 2.49 -9.75 19.69
C ASN A 64 1.59 -8.52 19.49
N ALA A 65 1.32 -8.11 18.24
CA ALA A 65 0.38 -7.03 17.95
C ALA A 65 0.77 -5.68 18.62
N THR A 66 2.06 -5.41 18.76
CA THR A 66 2.58 -4.23 19.48
C THR A 66 2.51 -2.94 18.67
N THR A 67 2.27 -3.02 17.36
CA THR A 67 2.20 -1.86 16.49
C THR A 67 1.00 -1.98 15.57
N PHE A 68 -0.02 -1.14 15.78
CA PHE A 68 -1.14 -0.96 14.86
C PHE A 68 -0.86 0.26 13.99
N GLY A 69 -0.78 0.06 12.68
CA GLY A 69 -0.61 1.13 11.71
C GLY A 69 -1.68 1.08 10.63
N MET A 70 -1.83 2.19 9.92
CA MET A 70 -2.73 2.29 8.77
C MET A 70 -2.02 2.90 7.56
N LYS A 71 -2.44 2.46 6.38
CA LYS A 71 -2.17 3.09 5.10
C LYS A 71 -3.47 3.50 4.42
N TYR A 72 -3.45 4.63 3.75
CA TYR A 72 -4.52 5.11 2.91
C TYR A 72 -3.94 5.50 1.56
N CYS A 73 -4.37 4.81 0.50
CA CYS A 73 -3.88 5.05 -0.85
C CYS A 73 -5.05 5.30 -1.80
N TYR A 74 -4.82 6.10 -2.83
CA TYR A 74 -5.75 6.30 -3.93
C TYR A 74 -5.28 5.54 -5.15
N PHE A 75 -6.23 5.10 -5.96
CA PHE A 75 -5.98 4.23 -7.10
C PHE A 75 -6.64 4.80 -8.35
N SER A 76 -5.89 4.76 -9.45
CA SER A 76 -6.40 4.90 -10.80
C SER A 76 -6.08 3.62 -11.58
N ASP A 77 -6.43 3.60 -12.86
CA ASP A 77 -6.10 2.45 -13.72
C ASP A 77 -4.59 2.19 -13.81
N THR A 78 -3.77 3.23 -13.70
CA THR A 78 -2.32 3.18 -13.97
C THR A 78 -1.47 3.69 -12.83
N THR A 79 -2.06 4.24 -11.76
CA THR A 79 -1.30 4.87 -10.68
C THR A 79 -1.85 4.55 -9.30
N ILE A 80 -0.94 4.60 -8.34
CA ILE A 80 -1.22 4.55 -6.91
C ILE A 80 -0.59 5.78 -6.27
N THR A 81 -1.38 6.55 -5.51
CA THR A 81 -0.87 7.70 -4.75
C THR A 81 -1.11 7.54 -3.26
N GLY A 82 -0.23 8.12 -2.46
CA GLY A 82 -0.34 8.09 -1.01
C GLY A 82 -1.23 9.18 -0.43
N ASN A 83 -1.37 9.16 0.90
CA ASN A 83 -2.00 10.21 1.69
C ASN A 83 -1.03 10.67 2.79
N ASP A 84 -1.06 11.94 3.18
CA ASP A 84 -0.17 12.49 4.21
C ASP A 84 -0.35 11.82 5.58
N GLY A 85 -1.54 11.30 5.86
CA GLY A 85 -1.81 10.47 7.04
C GLY A 85 -0.92 9.23 7.14
N ASN A 86 -0.35 8.75 6.03
CA ASN A 86 0.59 7.62 6.03
C ASN A 86 1.94 7.95 6.69
N ALA A 87 2.22 9.23 6.92
CA ALA A 87 3.41 9.73 7.59
C ALA A 87 3.12 10.43 8.93
N SER A 88 1.88 10.32 9.46
CA SER A 88 1.47 11.04 10.66
C SER A 88 1.96 10.43 11.97
N SER A 89 2.33 9.14 11.99
CA SER A 89 2.77 8.44 13.21
C SER A 89 3.93 7.49 12.94
N ALA A 90 4.69 7.14 13.98
CA ALA A 90 5.75 6.14 13.88
C ALA A 90 5.18 4.77 13.44
N ALA A 91 4.00 4.41 13.94
CA ALA A 91 3.32 3.19 13.55
C ALA A 91 2.99 3.18 12.06
N ASN A 92 2.43 4.27 11.52
CA ASN A 92 2.13 4.40 10.09
C ASN A 92 3.40 4.42 9.25
N LYS A 93 4.55 4.88 9.76
CA LYS A 93 5.83 4.84 9.04
C LYS A 93 6.52 3.47 9.07
N TRP A 94 6.06 2.55 9.92
CA TRP A 94 6.72 1.26 10.15
C TRP A 94 6.81 0.40 8.89
N LEU A 95 5.73 0.36 8.10
CA LEU A 95 5.72 -0.34 6.82
C LEU A 95 5.81 0.66 5.66
N VAL A 96 6.57 0.32 4.63
CA VAL A 96 6.64 1.07 3.37
C VAL A 96 6.30 0.15 2.21
N LEU A 97 5.82 0.71 1.10
CA LEU A 97 5.47 -0.07 -0.08
C LEU A 97 6.78 -0.53 -0.74
N ALA A 98 7.00 -1.84 -0.78
CA ALA A 98 8.19 -2.45 -1.34
C ALA A 98 7.99 -2.80 -2.81
N GLU A 99 6.84 -3.39 -3.15
CA GLU A 99 6.49 -3.75 -4.52
C GLU A 99 4.97 -3.74 -4.76
N VAL A 100 4.59 -3.72 -6.03
CA VAL A 100 3.22 -3.94 -6.50
C VAL A 100 3.24 -5.19 -7.37
N ILE A 101 2.52 -6.22 -6.95
CA ILE A 101 2.43 -7.50 -7.67
C ILE A 101 1.17 -7.46 -8.54
N GLU A 102 1.35 -7.77 -9.82
CA GLU A 102 0.32 -7.67 -10.86
C GLU A 102 -0.12 -9.06 -11.30
N TYR A 103 -1.42 -9.37 -11.21
CA TYR A 103 -1.92 -10.72 -11.50
C TYR A 103 -3.29 -10.75 -12.21
#